data_AF-A0A2M7V0X7-F1
#
_entry.id   AF-A0A2M7V0X7-F1
#
_cell.length_a   1.000
_cell.length_b   1.000
_cell.length_c   1.000
_cell.angle_alpha   90.00
_cell.angle_beta   90.00
_cell.angle_gamma   90.00
#
_symmetry.space_group_name_H-M   'P 1'
#
loop_
_entity.id
_entity.type
_entity.pdbx_description
1 polymer ?
#
loop_
_entity_poly.entity_id
_entity_poly.type
_entity_poly.pdbx_seq_one_letter_code
_entity_poly.pdbx_strand_id
1 'polypeptide(L)' 'MKFVYYFFRELFLFSLIVLFLLLALEDFEPGFVTLWLDFDFFLKIIFITGLLAFFTSSKSD' A
#
# COMPACT_ATOMS: atom_id res chain seq x y z
N MET A 1 2.79 -21.95 -1.77
CA MET A 1 2.04 -20.66 -1.82
C MET A 1 2.90 -19.47 -2.27
N LYS A 2 3.97 -19.68 -3.05
CA LYS A 2 4.89 -18.59 -3.45
C LYS A 2 4.23 -17.52 -4.33
N PHE A 3 3.35 -17.92 -5.25
CA PHE A 3 2.63 -16.98 -6.12
C PHE A 3 1.79 -15.96 -5.34
N VAL A 4 1.05 -16.41 -4.33
CA VAL A 4 0.19 -15.56 -3.50
C VAL A 4 1.02 -14.55 -2.70
N TYR A 5 2.15 -15.00 -2.16
CA TYR A 5 3.12 -14.12 -1.50
C TYR A 5 3.64 -13.04 -2.46
N TYR A 6 4.12 -13.42 -3.65
CA TYR A 6 4.63 -12.46 -4.62
C TYR A 6 3.56 -11.46 -5.04
N PHE A 7 2.33 -11.91 -5.27
CA PHE A 7 1.21 -11.03 -5.60
C PHE A 7 0.97 -9.98 -4.52
N PHE A 8 0.84 -10.38 -3.25
CA PHE A 8 0.64 -9.42 -2.15
C PHE A 8 1.84 -8.51 -1.93
N ARG A 9 3.06 -9.01 -2.14
CA ARG A 9 4.28 -8.21 -2.06
C ARG A 9 4.32 -7.12 -3.13
N GLU A 10 4.06 -7.47 -4.40
CA GLU A 10 4.02 -6.48 -5.49
C GLU A 10 2.91 -5.45 -5.26
N LEU A 11 1.74 -5.90 -4.80
CA LEU A 11 0.61 -5.01 -4.50
C LEU A 11 0.96 -4.02 -3.37
N PHE A 12 1.61 -4.50 -2.30
CA PHE A 12 2.09 -3.67 -1.19
C PHE A 12 3.12 -2.63 -1.66
N LEU A 13 4.12 -3.05 -2.47
CA LEU A 13 5.13 -2.15 -3.01
C LEU A 13 4.52 -1.09 -3.93
N PHE A 14 3.59 -1.49 -4.79
CA PHE A 14 2.86 -0.56 -5.64
C PHE A 14 2.07 0.47 -4.82
N SER A 15 1.35 0.04 -3.79
CA SER A 15 0.62 0.95 -2.90
C SER A 15 1.53 1.91 -2.14
N LEU A 16 2.74 1.48 -1.74
CA LEU A 16 3.74 2.38 -1.15
C LEU A 16 4.23 3.43 -2.15
N ILE A 17 4.51 3.06 -3.40
CA ILE A 17 4.92 4.01 -4.45
C ILE A 17 3.82 5.06 -4.65
N VAL A 18 2.56 4.63 -4.73
CA VAL A 18 1.41 5.53 -4.83
C VAL A 18 1.31 6.43 -3.60
N LEU A 19 1.55 5.91 -2.39
CA LEU A 19 1.57 6.72 -1.17
C LEU A 19 2.63 7.84 -1.24
N PHE A 20 3.85 7.52 -1.67
CA PHE A 20 4.91 8.53 -1.82
C PHE A 20 4.57 9.58 -2.87
N LEU A 21 3.98 9.18 -3.99
CA LEU A 21 3.50 10.11 -5.02
C LEU A 21 2.41 11.04 -4.49
N LEU A 22 1.44 10.49 -3.75
CA LEU A 22 0.39 11.28 -3.12
C LEU A 22 0.96 12.25 -2.09
N LEU A 23 1.87 11.81 -1.22
CA LEU A 23 2.52 12.69 -0.26
C LEU A 23 3.33 13.80 -0.92
N ALA A 24 4.05 13.49 -2.01
CA ALA A 24 4.74 14.50 -2.79
C ALA A 24 3.75 15.51 -3.39
N LEU A 25 2.62 15.02 -3.92
CA LEU A 25 1.59 15.87 -4.51
C LEU A 25 0.89 16.75 -3.47
N GLU A 26 0.66 16.24 -2.26
CA GLU A 26 0.13 17.02 -1.13
C GLU A 26 1.10 18.13 -0.68
N ASP A 27 2.41 17.89 -0.79
CA ASP A 27 3.44 18.89 -0.51
C ASP A 27 3.46 20.01 -1.57
N PHE A 28 3.20 19.67 -2.84
CA PHE A 28 3.06 20.65 -3.92
C PHE A 28 1.73 21.42 -3.87
N GLU A 29 0.63 20.72 -3.60
CA GLU A 29 -0.72 21.28 -3.54
C GLU A 29 -1.47 20.78 -2.28
N PRO A 30 -1.40 21.54 -1.18
CA PRO A 30 -2.06 21.15 0.07
C PRO A 30 -3.57 21.00 -0.11
N GLY A 31 -4.12 19.90 0.37
CA GLY A 31 -5.54 19.57 0.25
C GLY A 31 -5.89 18.73 -0.97
N PHE A 32 -4.97 18.50 -1.90
CA PHE A 32 -5.25 17.70 -3.10
C PHE A 32 -5.59 16.24 -2.74
N VAL A 33 -4.77 15.59 -1.92
CA VAL A 33 -4.97 14.16 -1.60
C VAL A 33 -6.23 13.98 -0.78
N THR A 34 -6.47 14.84 0.20
CA THR A 34 -7.66 14.76 1.08
C THR A 34 -8.97 15.06 0.37
N LEU A 35 -8.94 15.78 -0.76
CA LEU A 35 -10.12 16.11 -1.55
C LEU A 35 -10.56 14.97 -2.49
N TRP A 36 -9.60 14.19 -3.00
CA TRP A 36 -9.87 13.12 -3.98
C TRP A 36 -9.78 11.71 -3.39
N LEU A 37 -9.11 11.55 -2.26
CA LEU A 37 -8.79 10.25 -1.68
C LEU A 37 -9.06 10.25 -0.18
N ASP A 38 -9.82 9.26 0.28
CA ASP A 38 -9.89 8.93 1.70
C ASP A 38 -8.54 8.32 2.12
N PHE A 39 -7.68 9.18 2.67
CA PHE A 39 -6.31 8.83 3.06
C PHE A 39 -6.29 7.73 4.12
N ASP A 40 -7.23 7.74 5.07
CA ASP A 40 -7.35 6.73 6.12
C ASP A 40 -7.72 5.36 5.54
N PHE A 41 -8.62 5.33 4.55
CA PHE A 41 -8.97 4.11 3.84
C PHE A 41 -7.77 3.57 3.05
N PHE A 42 -7.01 4.44 2.38
CA PHE A 42 -5.83 4.05 1.62
C PHE A 42 -4.72 3.45 2.50
N LEU A 43 -4.45 4.06 3.66
CA LEU A 43 -3.49 3.52 4.62
C LEU A 43 -3.90 2.13 5.13
N LYS A 44 -5.19 1.88 5.35
CA LYS A 44 -5.69 0.55 5.74
C LYS A 44 -5.44 -0.51 4.67
N ILE A 45 -5.58 -0.17 3.38
CA ILE A 45 -5.27 -1.08 2.27
C ILE A 45 -3.78 -1.47 2.29
N ILE A 46 -2.89 -0.48 2.46
CA ILE A 46 -1.44 -0.73 2.57
C ILE A 46 -1.14 -1.67 3.75
N PHE A 47 -1.75 -1.41 4.89
CA PHE A 47 -1.55 -2.24 6.09
C PHE A 47 -2.03 -3.69 5.90
N ILE A 48 -3.23 -3.89 5.35
CA ILE A 48 -3.80 -5.22 5.11
C ILE A 48 -2.94 -6.00 4.11
N THR A 49 -2.52 -5.37 3.02
CA THR A 49 -1.75 -6.03 1.96
C THR A 49 -0.34 -6.39 2.44
N GLY A 50 0.29 -5.54 3.26
CA GLY A 50 1.53 -5.85 3.95
C GLY A 50 1.41 -7.01 4.94
N LEU A 51 0.34 -7.04 5.75
CA LEU A 51 0.05 -8.17 6.66
C LEU A 51 -0.13 -9.48 5.89
N LEU A 52 -0.88 -9.46 4.79
CA LEU A 52 -1.09 -10.66 3.95
C LEU A 52 0.23 -11.13 3.33
N ALA A 53 1.08 -10.22 2.86
CA ALA A 53 2.42 -10.56 2.37
C ALA A 53 3.28 -11.20 3.48
N PHE A 54 3.24 -10.65 4.70
CA PHE A 54 3.98 -11.20 5.85
C PHE A 54 3.50 -12.61 6.24
N PHE A 55 2.19 -12.80 6.41
CA PHE A 55 1.65 -14.11 6.79
C PHE A 55 1.87 -15.18 5.73
N THR A 56 1.75 -14.81 4.44
CA THR A 56 2.00 -15.75 3.34
C THR A 56 3.47 -16.10 3.16
N SER A 57 4.39 -15.25 3.63
CA SER A 57 5.82 -15.58 3.74
C SER A 57 6.06 -16.68 4.76
N SER A 58 5.42 -16.63 5.94
CA SER A 58 5.66 -17.58 7.05
C SER A 58 5.20 -19.01 6.79
N LYS A 59 4.25 -19.20 5.86
CA LYS A 59 3.73 -20.54 5.46
C LYS A 59 4.61 -21.25 4.43
N SER A 60 5.70 -20.63 3.99
CA SER A 60 6.59 -21.14 2.95
C SER A 60 7.85 -21.84 3.48
N ASP A 61 8.08 -21.82 4.79
CA ASP A 61 9.10 -22.62 5.49
C ASP A 61 8.47 -23.85 6.14
#